data_AF-A0AB37UAR7-F1
#
_entry.id   AF-A0AB37UAR7-F1
#
_cell.length_a   1.000
_cell.length_b   1.000
_cell.length_c   1.000
_cell.angle_alpha   90.00
_cell.angle_beta   90.00
_cell.angle_gamma   90.00
#
_symmetry.space_group_name_H-M   'P 1'
#
loop_
_entity.id
_entity.type
_entity.pdbx_description
1 polymer ?
#
loop_
_entity_poly.entity_id
_entity_poly.type
_entity_poly.pdbx_seq_one_letter_code
_entity_poly.pdbx_strand_id
1 'polypeptide(L)'
;MRKSAIQVLQKIPDARLLSTLIQTLADEYSDERKEAAIALGNLGNSDAISALQQALDDCDREVTIQAQRAIEKITLSNRLVR
;
A
#
# COMPACT_ATOMS: atom_id res chain seq x y z
N MET A 1 -16.90 8.23 4.29
CA MET A 1 -17.10 6.96 5.03
C MET A 1 -15.74 6.35 5.40
N ARG A 2 -15.07 6.81 6.48
CA ARG A 2 -13.71 6.32 6.85
C ARG A 2 -13.68 5.17 7.86
N LYS A 3 -14.82 4.80 8.44
CA LYS A 3 -14.89 3.77 9.49
C LYS A 3 -14.95 2.33 8.94
N SER A 4 -15.29 2.14 7.66
CA SER A 4 -15.53 0.81 7.10
C SER A 4 -14.25 0.08 6.69
N ALA A 5 -13.24 0.76 6.15
CA ALA A 5 -11.99 0.11 5.75
C ALA A 5 -11.21 -0.48 6.94
N ILE A 6 -11.18 0.24 8.08
CA ILE A 6 -10.43 -0.18 9.28
C ILE A 6 -11.04 -1.45 9.93
N GLN A 7 -12.36 -1.63 9.87
CA GLN A 7 -13.01 -2.81 10.44
C GLN A 7 -12.90 -4.05 9.55
N VAL A 8 -12.76 -3.89 8.22
CA VAL A 8 -12.54 -5.01 7.29
C VAL A 8 -11.12 -5.57 7.45
N LEU A 9 -10.14 -4.70 7.72
CA LEU A 9 -8.73 -5.09 7.91
C LEU A 9 -8.52 -6.07 9.07
N GLN A 10 -9.33 -6.02 10.14
CA GLN A 10 -9.19 -6.93 11.29
C GLN A 10 -9.59 -8.38 11.02
N LYS A 11 -10.28 -8.68 9.92
CA LYS A 11 -10.82 -10.03 9.64
C LYS A 11 -10.13 -10.76 8.48
N ILE A 12 -9.23 -10.10 7.78
CA ILE A 12 -8.53 -10.70 6.63
C ILE A 12 -7.12 -11.06 7.10
N PRO A 13 -6.67 -12.32 6.93
CA PRO A 13 -5.29 -12.66 7.19
C PRO A 13 -4.35 -11.73 6.42
N ASP A 14 -3.33 -11.18 7.08
CA ASP A 14 -2.42 -10.16 6.52
C ASP A 14 -1.86 -10.55 5.13
N ALA A 15 -1.61 -11.85 4.90
CA ALA A 15 -1.16 -12.36 3.61
C ALA A 15 -2.20 -12.20 2.48
N ARG A 16 -3.49 -12.47 2.75
CA ARG A 16 -4.55 -12.27 1.76
C ARG A 16 -4.76 -10.79 1.50
N LEU A 17 -4.76 -9.99 2.56
CA LEU A 17 -4.88 -8.54 2.46
C LEU A 17 -3.74 -7.95 1.62
N LEU A 18 -2.49 -8.34 1.89
CA LEU A 18 -1.32 -7.93 1.11
C LEU A 18 -1.51 -8.24 -0.37
N SER A 19 -1.88 -9.48 -0.70
CA SER A 19 -2.06 -9.88 -2.10
C SER A 19 -3.15 -9.08 -2.82
N THR A 20 -4.27 -8.79 -2.15
CA THR A 20 -5.34 -7.95 -2.71
C THR A 20 -4.85 -6.53 -2.94
N LEU A 21 -4.19 -5.91 -1.96
CA LEU A 21 -3.69 -4.54 -2.10
C LEU A 21 -2.62 -4.41 -3.19
N ILE A 22 -1.76 -5.41 -3.36
CA ILE A 22 -0.79 -5.44 -4.47
C ILE A 22 -1.51 -5.50 -5.82
N GLN A 23 -2.59 -6.28 -5.95
CA GLN A 23 -3.39 -6.32 -7.18
C GLN A 23 -4.06 -4.96 -7.47
N THR A 24 -4.57 -4.28 -6.44
CA THR A 24 -5.22 -2.97 -6.58
C THR A 24 -4.24 -1.86 -7.02
N LEU A 25 -2.91 -2.03 -6.88
CA LEU A 25 -1.94 -1.11 -7.48
C LEU A 25 -1.96 -1.10 -9.02
N ALA A 26 -2.62 -2.07 -9.66
CA ALA A 26 -2.80 -2.12 -11.11
C ALA A 26 -4.25 -1.82 -11.54
N ASP A 27 -5.07 -1.26 -10.65
CA ASP A 27 -6.47 -0.92 -10.95
C ASP A 27 -6.59 0.18 -12.01
N GLU A 28 -7.66 0.15 -12.80
CA GLU A 28 -7.91 1.14 -13.85
C GLU A 28 -8.10 2.55 -13.27
N TYR A 29 -8.66 2.66 -12.06
CA TYR A 29 -8.94 3.92 -11.39
C TYR A 29 -7.74 4.36 -10.54
N SER A 30 -7.22 5.57 -10.80
CA SER A 30 -6.07 6.08 -10.05
C SER A 30 -6.37 6.31 -8.57
N ASP A 31 -7.64 6.56 -8.22
CA ASP A 31 -8.07 6.64 -6.83
C ASP A 31 -7.89 5.32 -6.07
N GLU A 32 -8.21 4.19 -6.69
CA GLU A 32 -8.04 2.85 -6.08
C GLU A 32 -6.55 2.51 -5.96
N ARG A 33 -5.74 2.79 -6.99
CA ARG A 33 -4.28 2.61 -6.94
C ARG A 33 -3.63 3.42 -5.82
N LYS A 34 -4.06 4.67 -5.66
CA LYS A 34 -3.60 5.57 -4.59
C LYS A 34 -3.96 5.02 -3.20
N GLU A 35 -5.22 4.60 -3.00
CA GLU A 35 -5.66 4.02 -1.73
C GLU A 35 -4.91 2.71 -1.41
N ALA A 36 -4.60 1.90 -2.44
CA ALA A 36 -3.77 0.71 -2.28
C ALA A 36 -2.36 1.04 -1.79
N ALA A 37 -1.69 2.03 -2.39
CA ALA A 37 -0.36 2.48 -1.95
C ALA A 37 -0.37 2.94 -0.48
N ILE A 38 -1.38 3.73 -0.09
CA ILE A 38 -1.57 4.18 1.30
C ILE A 38 -1.77 2.99 2.25
N ALA A 39 -2.64 2.05 1.87
CA ALA A 39 -2.94 0.87 2.68
C ALA A 39 -1.72 -0.03 2.87
N LEU A 40 -0.91 -0.25 1.82
CA LEU A 40 0.33 -1.02 1.90
C LEU A 40 1.36 -0.36 2.83
N GLY A 41 1.50 0.97 2.75
CA GLY A 41 2.35 1.71 3.69
C GLY A 41 1.88 1.62 5.14
N ASN A 42 0.57 1.53 5.37
CA ASN A 42 0.01 1.31 6.70
C ASN A 42 0.15 -0.13 7.20
N LEU A 43 0.08 -1.10 6.29
CA LEU A 43 0.30 -2.52 6.60
C LEU A 43 1.75 -2.76 7.04
N GLY A 44 2.71 -2.00 6.49
CA GLY A 44 4.10 -2.04 6.96
C GLY A 44 4.86 -3.30 6.53
N ASN A 45 4.27 -4.14 5.68
CA ASN A 45 4.89 -5.38 5.22
C ASN A 45 5.93 -5.10 4.11
N SER A 46 7.18 -5.53 4.34
CA SER A 46 8.28 -5.38 3.37
C SER A 46 8.05 -6.08 2.04
N ASP A 47 7.21 -7.11 2.00
CA ASP A 47 6.89 -7.84 0.77
C ASP A 47 6.17 -6.94 -0.25
N ALA A 48 5.56 -5.84 0.20
CA ALA A 48 4.93 -4.85 -0.66
C ALA A 48 5.91 -3.93 -1.41
N ILE A 49 7.18 -3.84 -0.99
CA ILE A 49 8.14 -2.85 -1.50
C ILE A 49 8.34 -2.99 -3.02
N SER A 50 8.46 -4.22 -3.53
CA SER A 50 8.69 -4.44 -4.96
C SER A 50 7.49 -3.97 -5.81
N ALA A 51 6.27 -4.16 -5.32
CA ALA A 51 5.08 -3.68 -6.01
C ALA A 51 4.95 -2.15 -5.94
N LEU A 52 5.25 -1.55 -4.77
CA LEU A 52 5.26 -0.10 -4.61
C LEU A 52 6.33 0.57 -5.48
N GLN A 53 7.47 -0.08 -5.71
CA GLN A 53 8.50 0.42 -6.62
C GLN A 53 8.00 0.50 -8.06
N GLN A 54 7.19 -0.46 -8.52
CA GLN A 54 6.56 -0.39 -9.85
C GLN A 54 5.55 0.75 -9.93
N ALA A 55 4.82 1.03 -8.84
CA ALA A 55 3.88 2.15 -8.76
C ALA A 55 4.55 3.54 -8.75
N LEU A 56 5.89 3.63 -8.67
CA LEU A 56 6.62 4.89 -8.87
C LEU A 56 6.63 5.35 -10.33
N ASP A 57 6.39 4.43 -11.27
CA ASP A 57 6.30 4.72 -12.71
C ASP A 57 4.84 4.96 -13.16
N ASP A 58 3.91 5.14 -12.21
CA ASP A 58 2.50 5.41 -12.51
C ASP A 58 2.30 6.75 -13.24
N CYS A 59 1.30 6.79 -14.13
CA CYS A 59 0.96 8.01 -14.87
C CYS A 59 0.29 9.09 -13.99
N ASP A 60 -0.31 8.68 -12.87
CA ASP A 60 -0.91 9.58 -11.90
C ASP A 60 0.11 10.00 -10.84
N ARG A 61 0.34 11.31 -10.76
CA ARG A 61 1.33 11.90 -9.83
C ARG A 61 1.00 11.63 -8.36
N GLU A 62 -0.27 11.54 -7.99
CA GLU A 62 -0.64 11.27 -6.61
C GLU A 62 -0.30 9.82 -6.23
N VAL A 63 -0.48 8.88 -7.16
CA VAL A 63 -0.10 7.47 -6.96
C VAL A 63 1.40 7.35 -6.70
N THR A 64 2.25 7.99 -7.51
CA THR A 64 3.71 7.94 -7.34
C THR A 64 4.16 8.56 -6.01
N ILE A 65 3.55 9.68 -5.58
CA ILE A 65 3.83 10.31 -4.29
C ILE A 65 3.46 9.37 -3.13
N GLN A 66 2.29 8.73 -3.18
CA GLN A 66 1.86 7.82 -2.12
C GLN A 66 2.69 6.53 -2.10
N ALA A 67 3.08 6.00 -3.25
CA ALA A 67 3.96 4.84 -3.36
C ALA A 67 5.33 5.12 -2.71
N GLN A 68 5.94 6.27 -3.00
CA GLN A 68 7.20 6.68 -2.39
C GLN A 68 7.09 6.80 -0.86
N ARG A 69 6.02 7.47 -0.37
CA ARG A 69 5.76 7.59 1.08
C ARG A 69 5.55 6.25 1.76
N ALA A 70 4.87 5.31 1.09
CA ALA A 70 4.64 3.97 1.60
C ALA A 70 5.97 3.21 1.75
N ILE A 71 6.86 3.27 0.75
CA ILE A 71 8.19 2.65 0.80
C ILE A 71 9.01 3.22 1.97
N GLU A 72 9.04 4.54 2.12
CA GLU A 72 9.74 5.21 3.23
C GLU A 72 9.20 4.75 4.58
N LYS A 73 7.87 4.71 4.73
CA LYS A 73 7.21 4.28 5.97
C LYS A 73 7.54 2.83 6.33
N ILE A 74 7.47 1.92 5.37
CA ILE A 74 7.81 0.49 5.57
C ILE A 74 9.28 0.35 5.98
N THR A 75 10.17 1.06 5.29
CA THR A 75 11.62 1.02 5.56
C THR A 75 11.96 1.57 6.94
N LEU A 76 11.35 2.69 7.33
CA LEU A 76 11.52 3.29 8.65
C LEU A 76 10.97 2.37 9.76
N SER A 77 9.80 1.77 9.55
CA SER A 77 9.21 0.82 10.51
C SER A 77 10.14 -0.37 10.75
N ASN A 78 10.70 -0.96 9.68
CA ASN A 78 11.63 -2.10 9.79
C ASN A 78 12.98 -1.75 10.42
N ARG A 79 13.41 -0.48 10.35
CA ARG A 79 14.64 0.00 10.97
C ARG A 79 14.51 0.20 12.48
N LEU A 80 13.31 0.45 12.99
CA LEU A 80 13.04 0.69 14.41
C LEU A 80 12.91 -0.58 15.26
N VAL A 81 12.84 -1.76 14.64
CA VAL A 81 12.68 -3.06 15.33
C VAL A 81 13.98 -3.89 15.38
N ARG A 82 15.11 -3.31 14.96
CA ARG A 82 16.47 -3.88 15.07
C ARG A 82 17.26 -3.17 16.15
#